data_AF-A0A2S2QCK7-F1
#
_entry.id   AF-A0A2S2QCK7-F1
#
_cell.length_a   1.000
_cell.length_b   1.000
_cell.length_c   1.000
_cell.angle_alpha   90.00
_cell.angle_beta   90.00
_cell.angle_gamma   90.00
#
_symmetry.space_group_name_H-M   'P 1'
#
loop_
_entity.id
_entity.type
_entity.pdbx_description
1 polymer ?
#
loop_
_entity_poly.entity_id
_entity_poly.type
_entity_poly.pdbx_seq_one_letter_code
_entity_poly.pdbx_strand_id
1 'polypeptide(L)'
;RAENMFWDYFLSWVAHGIQHLHLQPPPQLPMISAMFLSRMVLAMANHEKAVEATCAKVLLARPVAQLNYVPELKKFLTAMLPIKDKSLSMIWVFEIIRDGIHTNSDWNTLRLMDIFNIILFMFRSSNEKFKVLVLKIMESLFRVQPATKGGTGPWAISIMIAVDKCPSKLSPEVIIGTFRCLQSLTNSSFISIFVVDFWLSIFLKYGENADICSEGYITLNSLISKYKNVFQLFNNENLEEIIDRGAESKVLSDDEVFKCRSVLLYGIKGIKIKEPNPYLLLPVLVKILKAE
;
A
#
# COMPACT_ATOMS: atom_id res chain seq x y z
N ARG A 1 0.50 10.02 -41.67
CA ARG A 1 1.71 10.90 -41.76
C ARG A 1 2.20 11.34 -40.38
N ALA A 2 1.37 11.95 -39.52
CA ALA A 2 1.76 12.31 -38.15
C ALA A 2 2.02 11.09 -37.24
N GLU A 3 1.24 10.02 -37.42
CA GLU A 3 1.40 8.77 -36.67
C GLU A 3 2.73 8.05 -36.99
N ASN A 4 3.06 7.87 -38.27
CA ASN A 4 4.35 7.30 -38.67
C ASN A 4 5.54 8.09 -38.11
N MET A 5 5.42 9.42 -38.08
CA MET A 5 6.44 10.29 -37.51
C MET A 5 6.61 10.08 -35.99
N PHE A 6 5.52 9.88 -35.24
CA PHE A 6 5.60 9.52 -33.83
C PHE A 6 6.36 8.19 -33.63
N TRP A 7 6.02 7.15 -34.41
CA TRP A 7 6.66 5.85 -34.29
C TRP A 7 8.16 5.91 -34.59
N ASP A 8 8.56 6.64 -35.63
CA ASP A 8 9.97 6.86 -35.96
C ASP A 8 10.71 7.59 -34.83
N TYR A 9 10.10 8.64 -34.27
CA TYR A 9 10.67 9.37 -33.13
C TYR A 9 10.76 8.50 -31.88
N PHE A 10 9.71 7.74 -31.56
CA PHE A 10 9.67 6.87 -30.38
C PHE A 10 10.72 5.75 -30.47
N LEU A 11 10.81 5.06 -31.61
CA LEU A 11 11.79 4.00 -31.82
C LEU A 11 13.22 4.54 -31.75
N SER A 12 13.48 5.69 -32.38
CA SER A 12 14.77 6.38 -32.29
C SER A 12 15.09 6.78 -30.86
N TRP A 13 14.12 7.34 -30.13
CA TRP A 13 14.26 7.78 -28.74
C TRP A 13 14.63 6.62 -27.81
N VAL A 14 13.96 5.47 -27.95
CA VAL A 14 14.25 4.25 -27.19
C VAL A 14 15.59 3.64 -27.59
N ALA A 15 15.89 3.54 -28.89
CA ALA A 15 17.14 2.96 -29.38
C ALA A 15 18.37 3.70 -28.86
N HIS A 16 18.35 5.04 -28.90
CA HIS A 16 19.40 5.86 -28.28
C HIS A 16 19.45 5.63 -26.77
N GLY A 17 18.30 5.55 -26.09
CA GLY A 17 18.26 5.25 -24.66
C GLY A 17 18.96 3.94 -24.30
N ILE A 18 18.76 2.88 -25.10
CA ILE A 18 19.41 1.58 -24.91
C ILE A 18 20.93 1.67 -25.08
N GLN A 19 21.43 2.48 -26.02
CA GLN A 19 22.87 2.66 -26.22
C GLN A 19 23.57 3.27 -25.00
N HIS A 20 22.85 4.01 -24.16
CA HIS A 20 23.35 4.61 -22.93
C HIS A 20 23.17 3.73 -21.68
N LEU A 21 22.62 2.52 -21.85
CA LEU A 21 22.45 1.56 -20.79
C LEU A 21 23.72 0.73 -20.63
N HIS A 22 24.51 1.00 -19.59
CA HIS A 22 25.59 0.11 -19.14
C HIS A 22 25.02 -1.09 -18.36
N LEU A 23 24.18 -1.89 -19.00
CA LEU A 23 23.54 -3.05 -18.37
C LEU A 23 24.48 -4.25 -18.35
N GLN A 24 24.48 -4.98 -17.23
CA GLN A 24 25.14 -6.27 -17.16
C GLN A 24 24.30 -7.35 -17.88
N PRO A 25 24.92 -8.35 -18.52
CA PRO A 25 24.19 -9.41 -19.20
C PRO A 25 23.43 -10.32 -18.19
N PRO A 26 22.18 -10.71 -18.47
CA PRO A 26 21.33 -10.23 -19.55
C PRO A 26 20.80 -8.81 -19.26
N PRO A 27 20.80 -7.89 -20.24
CA PRO A 27 20.37 -6.52 -20.01
C PRO A 27 18.88 -6.48 -19.67
N GLN A 28 18.55 -5.98 -18.49
CA GLN A 28 17.16 -5.85 -18.02
C GLN A 28 16.86 -4.40 -17.63
N LEU A 29 15.76 -3.87 -18.17
CA LEU A 29 15.22 -2.59 -17.74
C LEU A 29 14.47 -2.74 -16.41
N PRO A 30 14.47 -1.71 -15.55
CA PRO A 30 13.51 -1.63 -14.45
C PRO A 30 12.09 -1.82 -14.99
N MET A 31 11.27 -2.57 -14.26
CA MET A 31 9.91 -2.92 -14.72
C MET A 31 9.07 -1.65 -14.88
N ILE A 32 9.26 -0.65 -14.02
CA ILE A 32 8.58 0.64 -14.14
C ILE A 32 8.88 1.33 -15.48
N SER A 33 10.14 1.28 -15.93
CA SER A 33 10.53 1.82 -17.22
C SER A 33 9.89 1.05 -18.37
N ALA A 34 9.92 -0.29 -18.31
CA ALA A 34 9.29 -1.14 -19.33
C ALA A 34 7.76 -0.92 -19.40
N MET A 35 7.10 -0.85 -18.25
CA MET A 35 5.66 -0.59 -18.13
C MET A 35 5.31 0.78 -18.69
N PHE A 36 6.06 1.83 -18.35
CA PHE A 36 5.86 3.16 -18.91
C PHE A 36 5.95 3.15 -20.45
N LEU A 37 6.99 2.56 -21.03
CA LEU A 37 7.15 2.45 -22.47
C LEU A 37 6.01 1.66 -23.12
N SER A 38 5.68 0.48 -22.59
CA SER A 38 4.61 -0.38 -23.12
C SER A 38 3.26 0.34 -23.15
N ARG A 39 3.00 1.14 -22.11
CA ARG A 39 1.77 1.88 -21.95
C ARG A 39 1.72 3.13 -22.82
N MET A 40 2.85 3.75 -23.13
CA MET A 40 2.92 4.79 -24.18
C MET A 40 2.59 4.21 -25.56
N VAL A 41 3.17 3.06 -25.90
CA VAL A 41 2.87 2.36 -27.16
C VAL A 41 1.39 2.02 -27.26
N LEU A 42 0.81 1.45 -26.20
CA LEU A 42 -0.61 1.07 -26.18
C LEU A 42 -1.53 2.29 -26.32
N ALA A 43 -1.25 3.38 -25.59
CA ALA A 43 -2.06 4.60 -25.65
C ALA A 43 -2.06 5.23 -27.05
N MET A 44 -0.93 5.19 -27.74
CA MET A 44 -0.79 5.71 -29.10
C MET A 44 -1.45 4.79 -30.13
N ALA A 45 -1.30 3.47 -29.99
CA ALA A 45 -1.96 2.50 -30.88
C ALA A 45 -3.49 2.52 -30.75
N ASN A 46 -4.01 2.83 -29.56
CA ASN A 46 -5.45 2.92 -29.30
C ASN A 46 -6.05 4.32 -29.48
N HIS A 47 -5.24 5.30 -29.91
CA HIS A 47 -5.65 6.70 -30.04
C HIS A 47 -6.27 7.33 -28.78
N GLU A 48 -5.68 7.06 -27.62
CA GLU A 48 -6.11 7.64 -26.34
C GLU A 48 -5.72 9.12 -26.25
N LYS A 49 -6.52 10.00 -26.87
CA LYS A 49 -6.24 11.45 -27.05
C LYS A 49 -5.67 12.18 -25.83
N ALA A 50 -6.14 11.83 -24.63
CA ALA A 50 -5.69 12.44 -23.37
C ALA A 50 -4.24 12.07 -22.99
N VAL A 51 -3.81 10.87 -23.38
CA VAL A 51 -2.47 10.32 -23.10
C VAL A 51 -1.53 10.61 -24.27
N GLU A 52 -2.02 10.58 -25.52
CA GLU A 52 -1.24 10.90 -26.74
C GLU A 52 -0.58 12.27 -26.67
N ALA A 53 -1.35 13.32 -26.33
CA ALA A 53 -0.83 14.68 -26.24
C ALA A 53 0.30 14.81 -25.20
N THR A 54 0.26 13.97 -24.16
CA THR A 54 1.28 13.98 -23.12
C THR A 54 2.51 13.16 -23.53
N CYS A 55 2.31 12.02 -24.21
CA CYS A 55 3.38 11.24 -24.80
C CYS A 55 4.18 12.06 -25.82
N ALA A 56 3.49 12.82 -26.69
CA ALA A 56 4.12 13.71 -27.65
C ALA A 56 4.98 14.80 -26.96
N LYS A 57 4.46 15.44 -25.89
CA LYS A 57 5.23 16.42 -25.10
C LYS A 57 6.48 15.82 -24.47
N VAL A 58 6.41 14.58 -24.01
CA VAL A 58 7.56 13.86 -23.43
C VAL A 58 8.64 13.66 -24.49
N LEU A 59 8.27 13.12 -25.66
CA LEU A 59 9.22 12.89 -26.76
C LEU A 59 9.86 14.19 -27.27
N LEU A 60 9.10 15.28 -27.34
CA LEU A 60 9.61 16.58 -27.77
C LEU A 60 10.55 17.23 -26.74
N ALA A 61 10.37 16.96 -25.45
CA ALA A 61 11.13 17.61 -24.39
C ALA A 61 12.55 17.03 -24.18
N ARG A 62 12.80 15.79 -24.65
CA ARG A 62 14.09 15.10 -24.47
C ARG A 62 14.39 14.24 -25.71
N PRO A 63 15.52 14.48 -26.41
CA PRO A 63 15.84 13.73 -27.63
C PRO A 63 16.28 12.28 -27.39
N VAL A 64 16.60 11.91 -26.14
CA VAL A 64 17.10 10.56 -25.78
C VAL A 64 16.40 10.08 -24.52
N ALA A 65 15.96 8.82 -24.52
CA ALA A 65 15.28 8.22 -23.38
C ALA A 65 16.26 7.92 -22.24
N GLN A 66 15.92 8.35 -21.02
CA GLN A 66 16.62 7.89 -19.83
C GLN A 66 15.90 6.62 -19.32
N LEU A 67 16.43 5.44 -19.66
CA LEU A 67 15.74 4.18 -19.37
C LEU A 67 16.06 3.58 -17.99
N ASN A 68 17.17 4.01 -17.38
CA ASN A 68 17.56 3.67 -16.00
C ASN A 68 16.87 4.52 -14.92
N TYR A 69 16.28 5.63 -15.34
CA TYR A 69 15.59 6.59 -14.49
C TYR A 69 14.64 7.32 -15.43
N VAL A 70 13.34 7.26 -15.19
CA VAL A 70 12.30 7.85 -16.05
C VAL A 70 11.84 9.23 -15.52
N PRO A 71 12.64 10.32 -15.58
CA PRO A 71 12.21 11.64 -15.15
C PRO A 71 10.97 12.12 -15.93
N GLU A 72 10.72 11.56 -17.10
CA GLU A 72 9.50 11.72 -17.88
C GLU A 72 8.26 11.33 -17.08
N LEU A 73 8.34 10.27 -16.26
CA LEU A 73 7.25 9.83 -15.38
C LEU A 73 6.95 10.88 -14.30
N LYS A 74 7.99 11.45 -13.67
CA LYS A 74 7.83 12.55 -12.70
C LYS A 74 7.21 13.78 -13.36
N LYS A 75 7.75 14.20 -14.50
CA LYS A 75 7.23 15.36 -15.25
C LYS A 75 5.78 15.13 -15.67
N PHE A 76 5.44 13.92 -16.12
CA PHE A 76 4.09 13.53 -16.46
C PHE A 76 3.18 13.66 -15.23
N LEU A 77 3.57 13.10 -14.09
CA LEU A 77 2.83 13.20 -12.84
C LEU A 77 2.60 14.65 -12.43
N THR A 78 3.66 15.46 -12.38
CA THR A 78 3.56 16.87 -11.97
C THR A 78 2.72 17.71 -12.92
N ALA A 79 2.80 17.47 -14.23
CA ALA A 79 1.98 18.16 -15.22
C ALA A 79 0.48 17.83 -15.10
N MET A 80 0.14 16.67 -14.53
CA MET A 80 -1.24 16.20 -14.37
C MET A 80 -1.90 16.61 -13.04
N LEU A 81 -1.13 17.10 -12.05
CA LEU A 81 -1.62 17.48 -10.72
C LEU A 81 -2.65 18.64 -10.68
N PRO A 82 -2.60 19.68 -11.54
CA PRO A 82 -3.53 20.80 -11.39
C PRO A 82 -4.93 20.56 -11.97
N ILE A 83 -5.22 19.39 -12.56
CA ILE A 83 -6.45 19.16 -13.29
C ILE A 83 -7.54 18.67 -12.32
N LYS A 84 -8.55 19.51 -12.07
CA LYS A 84 -9.79 19.21 -11.31
C LYS A 84 -10.52 17.97 -11.83
N ASP A 85 -10.24 17.57 -13.05
CA ASP A 85 -10.71 16.33 -13.64
C ASP A 85 -9.66 15.23 -13.41
N LYS A 86 -10.06 14.23 -12.62
CA LYS A 86 -9.23 13.10 -12.20
C LYS A 86 -9.05 12.13 -13.38
N SER A 87 -8.34 12.61 -14.40
CA SER A 87 -8.32 12.08 -15.76
C SER A 87 -7.78 10.64 -15.83
N LEU A 88 -8.21 9.93 -16.88
CA LEU A 88 -7.70 8.61 -17.29
C LEU A 88 -6.17 8.54 -17.24
N SER A 89 -5.49 9.64 -17.59
CA SER A 89 -4.03 9.77 -17.57
C SER A 89 -3.43 9.61 -16.17
N MET A 90 -4.11 10.01 -15.09
CA MET A 90 -3.62 9.76 -13.73
C MET A 90 -3.79 8.30 -13.33
N ILE A 91 -4.96 7.71 -13.60
CA ILE A 91 -5.21 6.27 -13.35
C ILE A 91 -4.13 5.45 -14.04
N TRP A 92 -3.85 5.76 -15.30
CA TRP A 92 -2.80 5.16 -16.11
C TRP A 92 -1.42 5.16 -15.43
N VAL A 93 -0.98 6.30 -14.88
CA VAL A 93 0.31 6.34 -14.17
C VAL A 93 0.28 5.51 -12.90
N PHE A 94 -0.78 5.60 -12.12
CA PHE A 94 -0.88 4.83 -10.89
C PHE A 94 -0.93 3.32 -11.18
N GLU A 95 -1.52 2.89 -12.29
CA GLU A 95 -1.44 1.50 -12.75
C GLU A 95 -0.02 1.10 -13.13
N ILE A 96 0.72 1.93 -13.87
CA ILE A 96 2.14 1.69 -14.18
C ILE A 96 2.94 1.50 -12.89
N ILE A 97 2.72 2.35 -11.89
CA ILE A 97 3.42 2.27 -10.61
C ILE A 97 2.99 1.00 -9.86
N ARG A 98 1.69 0.72 -9.76
CA ARG A 98 1.14 -0.45 -9.07
C ARG A 98 1.70 -1.76 -9.64
N ASP A 99 1.71 -1.86 -10.95
CA ASP A 99 2.08 -3.07 -11.69
C ASP A 99 3.58 -3.12 -12.00
N GLY A 100 4.34 -2.04 -11.72
CA GLY A 100 5.76 -1.96 -12.02
C GLY A 100 6.67 -2.13 -10.81
N ILE A 101 6.17 -1.98 -9.57
CA ILE A 101 7.00 -2.12 -8.36
C ILE A 101 7.16 -3.60 -8.00
N HIS A 102 8.31 -4.18 -8.36
CA HIS A 102 8.63 -5.56 -7.98
C HIS A 102 9.99 -5.72 -7.32
N THR A 103 10.94 -4.82 -7.61
CA THR A 103 12.33 -4.97 -7.18
C THR A 103 12.87 -3.72 -6.50
N ASN A 104 14.01 -3.88 -5.82
CA ASN A 104 14.73 -2.76 -5.21
C ASN A 104 15.19 -1.71 -6.23
N SER A 105 15.41 -2.12 -7.49
CA SER A 105 15.73 -1.21 -8.59
C SER A 105 14.55 -0.29 -8.93
N ASP A 106 13.34 -0.87 -8.98
CA ASP A 106 12.09 -0.14 -9.21
C ASP A 106 11.82 0.87 -8.09
N TRP A 107 12.03 0.46 -6.84
CA TRP A 107 11.98 1.36 -5.70
C TRP A 107 12.94 2.54 -5.83
N ASN A 108 14.22 2.27 -6.10
CA ASN A 108 15.23 3.31 -6.18
C ASN A 108 14.87 4.34 -7.25
N THR A 109 14.34 3.86 -8.38
CA THR A 109 13.82 4.70 -9.46
C THR A 109 12.73 5.65 -8.97
N LEU A 110 11.69 5.12 -8.29
CA LEU A 110 10.60 5.95 -7.76
C LEU A 110 11.04 6.92 -6.66
N ARG A 111 11.94 6.46 -5.78
CA ARG A 111 12.47 7.27 -4.67
C ARG A 111 13.22 8.48 -5.19
N LEU A 112 14.08 8.30 -6.20
CA LEU A 112 14.82 9.41 -6.83
C LEU A 112 13.88 10.42 -7.51
N MET A 113 12.70 9.99 -7.96
CA MET A 113 11.70 10.87 -8.56
C MET A 113 10.85 11.63 -7.54
N ASP A 114 10.93 11.29 -6.25
CA ASP A 114 10.05 11.84 -5.22
C ASP A 114 8.55 11.62 -5.49
N ILE A 115 8.22 10.49 -6.13
CA ILE A 115 6.84 10.16 -6.54
C ILE A 115 5.93 9.97 -5.33
N PHE A 116 6.45 9.53 -4.19
CA PHE A 116 5.64 9.23 -3.01
C PHE A 116 5.03 10.47 -2.36
N ASN A 117 5.69 11.63 -2.44
CA ASN A 117 5.09 12.89 -2.00
C ASN A 117 3.87 13.25 -2.86
N ILE A 118 3.95 12.98 -4.17
CA ILE A 118 2.84 13.16 -5.11
C ILE A 118 1.70 12.20 -4.77
N ILE A 119 2.01 10.91 -4.55
CA ILE A 119 1.03 9.88 -4.18
C ILE A 119 0.28 10.28 -2.89
N LEU A 120 0.99 10.75 -1.86
CA LEU A 120 0.38 11.17 -0.60
C LEU A 120 -0.51 12.41 -0.73
N PHE A 121 -0.06 13.41 -1.50
CA PHE A 121 -0.87 14.59 -1.81
C PHE A 121 -2.19 14.18 -2.50
N MET A 122 -2.10 13.25 -3.44
CA MET A 122 -3.27 12.74 -4.15
C MET A 122 -4.19 11.93 -3.25
N PHE A 123 -3.66 11.09 -2.34
CA PHE A 123 -4.51 10.35 -1.40
C PHE A 123 -5.45 11.27 -0.60
N ARG A 124 -4.93 12.42 -0.13
CA ARG A 124 -5.69 13.37 0.69
C ARG A 124 -6.77 14.14 -0.09
N SER A 125 -6.57 14.35 -1.39
CA SER A 125 -7.42 15.22 -2.23
C SER A 125 -8.28 14.47 -3.25
N SER A 126 -8.12 13.14 -3.34
CA SER A 126 -8.75 12.31 -4.37
C SER A 126 -10.04 11.62 -3.92
N ASN A 127 -10.73 10.96 -4.86
CA ASN A 127 -11.95 10.20 -4.56
C ASN A 127 -11.57 8.80 -4.06
N GLU A 128 -12.56 8.03 -3.58
CA GLU A 128 -12.34 6.69 -3.03
C GLU A 128 -11.60 5.74 -3.99
N LYS A 129 -11.91 5.76 -5.30
CA LYS A 129 -11.23 4.90 -6.29
C LYS A 129 -9.72 5.15 -6.34
N PHE A 130 -9.30 6.41 -6.28
CA PHE A 130 -7.87 6.76 -6.22
C PHE A 130 -7.24 6.39 -4.89
N LYS A 131 -7.94 6.59 -3.77
CA LYS A 131 -7.44 6.15 -2.45
C LYS A 131 -7.14 4.65 -2.44
N VAL A 132 -8.04 3.82 -2.97
CA VAL A 132 -7.84 2.37 -3.11
C VAL A 132 -6.62 2.06 -3.97
N LEU A 133 -6.45 2.76 -5.10
CA LEU A 133 -5.31 2.54 -6.00
C LEU A 133 -3.98 2.93 -5.34
N VAL A 134 -3.95 4.04 -4.61
CA VAL A 134 -2.78 4.46 -3.81
C VAL A 134 -2.43 3.42 -2.75
N LEU A 135 -3.43 2.89 -2.04
CA LEU A 135 -3.18 1.84 -1.04
C LEU A 135 -2.59 0.57 -1.66
N LYS A 136 -3.08 0.15 -2.84
CA LYS A 136 -2.48 -0.98 -3.58
C LYS A 136 -1.01 -0.74 -3.95
N ILE A 137 -0.67 0.48 -4.35
CA ILE A 137 0.72 0.86 -4.65
C ILE A 137 1.58 0.79 -3.39
N MET A 138 1.09 1.33 -2.29
CA MET A 138 1.80 1.34 -1.01
C MET A 138 1.99 -0.07 -0.46
N GLU A 139 0.99 -0.93 -0.59
CA GLU A 139 1.06 -2.34 -0.24
C GLU A 139 2.18 -3.05 -1.02
N SER A 140 2.18 -2.96 -2.36
CA SER A 140 3.23 -3.52 -3.21
C SER A 140 4.61 -3.01 -2.81
N LEU A 141 4.71 -1.71 -2.55
CA LEU A 141 5.97 -1.08 -2.16
C LEU A 141 6.51 -1.59 -0.82
N PHE A 142 5.66 -1.70 0.19
CA PHE A 142 6.06 -2.17 1.52
C PHE A 142 6.55 -3.62 1.51
N ARG A 143 6.11 -4.43 0.53
CA ARG A 143 6.62 -5.79 0.32
C ARG A 143 8.01 -5.81 -0.30
N VAL A 144 8.34 -4.83 -1.15
CA VAL A 144 9.65 -4.73 -1.82
C VAL A 144 10.71 -4.12 -0.90
N GLN A 145 10.35 -3.10 -0.12
CA GLN A 145 11.29 -2.36 0.73
C GLN A 145 10.85 -2.32 2.19
N PRO A 146 11.74 -2.66 3.13
CA PRO A 146 11.43 -2.62 4.54
C PRO A 146 11.16 -1.18 5.00
N ALA A 147 10.21 -1.06 5.92
CA ALA A 147 9.80 0.24 6.45
C ALA A 147 10.79 0.77 7.49
N THR A 148 11.97 1.21 7.06
CA THR A 148 13.02 1.79 7.91
C THR A 148 13.09 3.32 7.76
N LYS A 149 13.96 3.98 8.56
CA LYS A 149 14.17 5.45 8.54
C LYS A 149 14.71 6.01 7.20
N GLY A 150 15.25 5.16 6.33
CA GLY A 150 15.65 5.51 4.95
C GLY A 150 14.93 4.70 3.86
N GLY A 151 14.03 3.81 4.26
CA GLY A 151 13.15 3.00 3.42
C GLY A 151 11.73 3.53 3.51
N THR A 152 10.74 2.63 3.48
CA THR A 152 9.32 3.02 3.31
C THR A 152 8.64 3.58 4.57
N GLY A 153 9.35 3.64 5.71
CA GLY A 153 8.79 3.98 7.03
C GLY A 153 8.12 5.36 7.13
N PRO A 154 8.76 6.46 6.70
CA PRO A 154 8.14 7.78 6.75
C PRO A 154 6.83 7.87 5.94
N TRP A 155 6.75 7.15 4.82
CA TRP A 155 5.55 7.12 3.99
C TRP A 155 4.45 6.24 4.58
N ALA A 156 4.81 5.13 5.24
CA ALA A 156 3.88 4.34 6.06
C ALA A 156 3.23 5.21 7.14
N ILE A 157 4.01 5.99 7.90
CA ILE A 157 3.47 6.92 8.89
C ILE A 157 2.56 7.96 8.24
N SER A 158 3.00 8.53 7.12
CA SER A 158 2.24 9.59 6.43
C SER A 158 0.89 9.12 5.89
N ILE A 159 0.81 7.87 5.39
CA ILE A 159 -0.47 7.31 4.93
C ILE A 159 -1.38 6.99 6.11
N MET A 160 -0.85 6.45 7.22
CA MET A 160 -1.62 6.21 8.44
C MET A 160 -2.25 7.52 8.95
N ILE A 161 -1.45 8.59 9.05
CA ILE A 161 -1.95 9.92 9.42
C ILE A 161 -3.01 10.44 8.44
N ALA A 162 -2.82 10.21 7.13
CA ALA A 162 -3.77 10.69 6.12
C ALA A 162 -5.11 9.95 6.17
N VAL A 163 -5.10 8.65 6.48
CA VAL A 163 -6.30 7.84 6.69
C VAL A 163 -7.01 8.27 7.98
N ASP A 164 -6.28 8.41 9.08
CA ASP A 164 -6.81 8.82 10.39
C ASP A 164 -7.52 10.18 10.33
N LYS A 165 -6.86 11.15 9.69
CA LYS A 165 -7.37 12.53 9.55
C LYS A 165 -8.40 12.71 8.44
N CYS A 166 -8.86 11.63 7.80
CA CYS A 166 -9.86 11.77 6.74
C CYS A 166 -11.22 12.17 7.36
N PRO A 167 -11.79 13.33 6.99
CA PRO A 167 -12.98 13.87 7.65
C PRO A 167 -14.27 13.12 7.29
N SER A 168 -14.28 12.41 6.16
CA SER A 168 -15.41 11.61 5.68
C SER A 168 -15.29 10.16 6.13
N LYS A 169 -16.43 9.50 6.39
CA LYS A 169 -16.48 8.04 6.56
C LYS A 169 -15.84 7.36 5.35
N LEU A 170 -14.80 6.58 5.59
CA LEU A 170 -14.08 5.85 4.55
C LEU A 170 -14.88 4.64 4.08
N SER A 171 -14.73 4.29 2.81
CA SER A 171 -15.32 3.07 2.25
C SER A 171 -14.66 1.81 2.84
N PRO A 172 -15.38 0.67 2.92
CA PRO A 172 -14.80 -0.60 3.34
C PRO A 172 -13.55 -0.98 2.54
N GLU A 173 -13.53 -0.73 1.23
CA GLU A 173 -12.37 -1.05 0.40
C GLU A 173 -11.11 -0.27 0.79
N VAL A 174 -11.25 1.00 1.20
CA VAL A 174 -10.13 1.81 1.69
C VAL A 174 -9.64 1.32 3.05
N ILE A 175 -10.53 0.92 3.95
CA ILE A 175 -10.14 0.37 5.26
C ILE A 175 -9.43 -0.98 5.09
N ILE A 176 -9.99 -1.89 4.29
CA ILE A 176 -9.37 -3.19 3.97
C ILE A 176 -8.00 -2.99 3.31
N GLY A 177 -7.89 -2.08 2.34
CA GLY A 177 -6.60 -1.75 1.72
C GLY A 177 -5.58 -1.19 2.72
N THR A 178 -6.04 -0.42 3.70
CA THR A 178 -5.21 0.09 4.80
C THR A 178 -4.67 -1.06 5.64
N PHE A 179 -5.53 -2.00 6.03
CA PHE A 179 -5.14 -3.20 6.76
C PHE A 179 -4.10 -4.05 6.02
N ARG A 180 -4.24 -4.24 4.71
CA ARG A 180 -3.22 -4.94 3.89
C ARG A 180 -1.88 -4.22 3.82
N CYS A 181 -1.91 -2.88 3.82
CA CYS A 181 -0.69 -2.10 3.97
C CYS A 181 -0.03 -2.38 5.32
N LEU A 182 -0.79 -2.39 6.42
CA LEU A 182 -0.25 -2.70 7.76
C LEU A 182 0.33 -4.12 7.83
N GLN A 183 -0.33 -5.10 7.21
CA GLN A 183 0.19 -6.47 7.11
C GLN A 183 1.57 -6.51 6.41
N SER A 184 1.74 -5.73 5.33
CA SER A 184 3.00 -5.66 4.61
C SER A 184 4.12 -4.98 5.42
N LEU A 185 3.75 -4.18 6.42
CA LEU A 185 4.66 -3.48 7.33
C LEU A 185 5.10 -4.31 8.54
N THR A 186 4.48 -5.46 8.78
CA THR A 186 4.66 -6.30 9.98
C THR A 186 6.11 -6.76 10.23
N ASN A 187 6.96 -6.79 9.20
CA ASN A 187 8.38 -7.14 9.35
C ASN A 187 9.26 -5.98 9.84
N SER A 188 8.72 -4.77 9.97
CA SER A 188 9.49 -3.61 10.39
C SER A 188 9.36 -3.34 11.88
N SER A 189 10.46 -3.52 12.60
CA SER A 189 10.56 -3.12 14.01
C SER A 189 10.41 -1.61 14.23
N PHE A 190 10.73 -0.80 13.21
CA PHE A 190 10.80 0.67 13.31
C PHE A 190 9.45 1.34 13.59
N ILE A 191 8.36 0.83 13.03
CA ILE A 191 7.01 1.42 13.16
C ILE A 191 6.05 0.52 13.93
N SER A 192 6.59 -0.51 14.54
CA SER A 192 5.84 -1.65 15.05
C SER A 192 4.72 -1.24 16.02
N ILE A 193 5.04 -0.50 17.08
CA ILE A 193 4.05 0.04 18.04
C ILE A 193 3.03 0.95 17.35
N PHE A 194 3.49 1.92 16.55
CA PHE A 194 2.60 2.86 15.84
C PHE A 194 1.60 2.16 14.91
N VAL A 195 2.02 1.08 14.25
CA VAL A 195 1.15 0.29 13.38
C VAL A 195 0.05 -0.41 14.18
N VAL A 196 0.36 -0.88 15.39
CA VAL A 196 -0.62 -1.55 16.26
C VAL A 196 -1.62 -0.55 16.84
N ASP A 197 -1.15 0.60 17.33
CA ASP A 197 -2.02 1.67 17.83
C ASP A 197 -2.96 2.19 16.73
N PHE A 198 -2.41 2.39 15.53
CA PHE A 198 -3.19 2.82 14.38
C PHE A 198 -4.18 1.74 13.91
N TRP A 199 -3.76 0.47 13.87
CA TRP A 199 -4.65 -0.66 13.58
C TRP A 199 -5.83 -0.67 14.55
N LEU A 200 -5.57 -0.53 15.84
CA LEU A 200 -6.58 -0.55 16.89
C LEU A 200 -7.59 0.58 16.69
N SER A 201 -7.11 1.82 16.51
CA SER A 201 -7.96 2.98 16.25
C SER A 201 -8.91 2.76 15.07
N ILE A 202 -8.41 2.23 13.95
CA ILE A 202 -9.23 1.95 12.78
C ILE A 202 -10.18 0.78 13.03
N PHE A 203 -9.71 -0.29 13.65
CA PHE A 203 -10.52 -1.47 13.90
C PHE A 203 -11.71 -1.17 14.80
N LEU A 204 -11.50 -0.45 15.91
CA LEU A 204 -12.59 -0.08 16.82
C LEU A 204 -13.62 0.85 16.14
N LYS A 205 -13.16 1.71 15.23
CA LYS A 205 -14.01 2.66 14.50
C LYS A 205 -14.83 2.03 13.37
N TYR A 206 -14.31 1.00 12.69
CA TYR A 206 -14.91 0.46 11.46
C TYR A 206 -15.24 -1.05 11.52
N GLY A 207 -14.85 -1.75 12.59
CA GLY A 207 -14.97 -3.20 12.75
C GLY A 207 -16.39 -3.75 12.91
N GLU A 208 -17.41 -2.90 12.94
CA GLU A 208 -18.82 -3.34 12.88
C GLU A 208 -19.16 -4.00 11.53
N ASN A 209 -18.46 -3.61 10.46
CA ASN A 209 -18.62 -4.24 9.16
C ASN A 209 -17.89 -5.60 9.15
N ALA A 210 -18.58 -6.67 8.77
CA ALA A 210 -18.04 -8.03 8.82
C ALA A 210 -16.77 -8.25 7.97
N ASP A 211 -16.70 -7.68 6.76
CA ASP A 211 -15.54 -7.80 5.88
C ASP A 211 -14.32 -7.07 6.47
N ILE A 212 -14.55 -5.86 7.01
CA ILE A 212 -13.52 -5.08 7.71
C ILE A 212 -13.06 -5.82 8.96
N CYS A 213 -14.00 -6.39 9.72
CA CYS A 213 -13.69 -7.13 10.94
C CYS A 213 -12.80 -8.35 10.63
N SER A 214 -13.19 -9.13 9.63
CA SER A 214 -12.44 -10.31 9.18
C SER A 214 -11.01 -9.94 8.76
N GLU A 215 -10.84 -8.96 7.86
CA GLU A 215 -9.51 -8.50 7.44
C GLU A 215 -8.72 -7.86 8.60
N GLY A 216 -9.43 -7.19 9.53
CA GLY A 216 -8.87 -6.63 10.75
C GLY A 216 -8.23 -7.70 11.63
N TYR A 217 -8.89 -8.83 11.82
CA TYR A 217 -8.36 -9.96 12.57
C TYR A 217 -7.21 -10.69 11.85
N ILE A 218 -7.27 -10.84 10.53
CA ILE A 218 -6.14 -11.33 9.72
C ILE A 218 -4.92 -10.44 9.93
N THR A 219 -5.14 -9.12 9.94
CA THR A 219 -4.09 -8.12 10.16
C THR A 219 -3.52 -8.19 11.56
N LEU A 220 -4.38 -8.25 12.58
CA LEU A 220 -3.97 -8.41 13.98
C LEU A 220 -3.04 -9.61 14.14
N ASN A 221 -3.45 -10.76 13.61
CA ASN A 221 -2.69 -11.99 13.65
C ASN A 221 -1.31 -11.86 13.00
N SER A 222 -1.25 -11.21 11.84
CA SER A 222 0.01 -10.93 11.16
C SER A 222 0.93 -10.04 11.99
N LEU A 223 0.37 -8.98 12.61
CA LEU A 223 1.11 -8.06 13.47
C LEU A 223 1.67 -8.81 14.67
N ILE A 224 0.81 -9.44 15.46
CA ILE A 224 1.16 -9.99 16.77
C ILE A 224 2.05 -11.22 16.69
N SER A 225 1.99 -12.00 15.60
CA SER A 225 2.87 -13.16 15.39
C SER A 225 4.37 -12.81 15.43
N LYS A 226 4.72 -11.53 15.29
CA LYS A 226 6.10 -11.06 15.21
C LYS A 226 6.57 -10.31 16.46
N TYR A 227 5.69 -10.03 17.41
CA TYR A 227 6.07 -9.39 18.67
C TYR A 227 6.32 -10.41 19.76
N LYS A 228 7.46 -10.29 20.45
CA LYS A 228 7.78 -11.10 21.62
C LYS A 228 6.95 -10.69 22.86
N ASN A 229 6.59 -9.41 22.97
CA ASN A 229 5.97 -8.83 24.16
C ASN A 229 4.66 -8.11 23.82
N VAL A 230 3.62 -8.88 23.44
CA VAL A 230 2.34 -8.31 22.99
C VAL A 230 1.56 -7.60 24.10
N PHE A 231 1.83 -7.89 25.38
CA PHE A 231 1.15 -7.22 26.51
C PHE A 231 1.38 -5.71 26.57
N GLN A 232 2.50 -5.23 26.01
CA GLN A 232 2.79 -3.79 25.99
C GLN A 232 1.95 -3.04 24.96
N LEU A 233 1.25 -3.77 24.09
CA LEU A 233 0.53 -3.23 22.94
C LEU A 233 -0.98 -3.08 23.19
N PHE A 234 -1.55 -3.81 24.16
CA PHE A 234 -2.99 -3.82 24.42
C PHE A 234 -3.29 -3.78 25.92
N ASN A 235 -4.27 -2.99 26.31
CA ASN A 235 -4.86 -3.02 27.65
C ASN A 235 -6.13 -3.89 27.66
N ASN A 236 -6.70 -4.16 28.84
CA ASN A 236 -7.88 -5.02 28.96
C ASN A 236 -9.13 -4.44 28.28
N GLU A 237 -9.33 -3.13 28.36
CA GLU A 237 -10.47 -2.45 27.73
C GLU A 237 -10.47 -2.64 26.21
N ASN A 238 -9.32 -2.41 25.57
CA ASN A 238 -9.15 -2.61 24.12
C ASN A 238 -9.39 -4.08 23.72
N LEU A 239 -8.98 -5.04 24.57
CA LEU A 239 -9.16 -6.47 24.29
C LEU A 239 -10.63 -6.90 24.38
N GLU A 240 -11.38 -6.36 25.35
CA GLU A 240 -12.83 -6.58 25.46
C GLU A 240 -13.55 -6.04 24.23
N GLU A 241 -13.27 -4.80 23.82
CA GLU A 241 -13.88 -4.22 22.62
C GLU A 241 -13.55 -5.02 21.36
N ILE A 242 -12.31 -5.51 21.21
CA ILE A 242 -11.93 -6.36 20.07
C ILE A 242 -12.79 -7.63 20.03
N ILE A 243 -13.01 -8.30 21.16
CA ILE A 243 -13.83 -9.51 21.25
C ILE A 243 -15.28 -9.20 20.91
N ASP A 244 -15.81 -8.10 21.43
CA ASP A 244 -17.19 -7.68 21.22
C ASP A 244 -17.46 -7.39 19.75
N ARG A 245 -16.54 -6.70 19.07
CA ARG A 245 -16.63 -6.53 17.61
C ARG A 245 -16.62 -7.85 16.85
N GLY A 246 -15.82 -8.83 17.29
CA GLY A 246 -15.80 -10.17 16.70
C GLY A 246 -17.11 -10.93 16.89
N ALA A 247 -17.73 -10.80 18.06
CA ALA A 247 -19.04 -11.39 18.36
C ALA A 247 -20.15 -10.76 17.51
N GLU A 248 -20.23 -9.43 17.49
CA GLU A 248 -21.23 -8.66 16.75
C GLU A 248 -21.19 -8.95 15.24
N SER A 249 -19.98 -9.00 14.68
CA SER A 249 -19.74 -9.28 13.26
C SER A 249 -19.79 -10.78 12.90
N LYS A 250 -19.96 -11.66 13.90
CA LYS A 250 -19.94 -13.12 13.76
C LYS A 250 -18.64 -13.68 13.17
N VAL A 251 -17.54 -12.94 13.29
CA VAL A 251 -16.21 -13.45 12.96
C VAL A 251 -15.72 -14.41 14.06
N LEU A 252 -16.17 -14.19 15.30
CA LEU A 252 -16.00 -15.12 16.41
C LEU A 252 -17.30 -15.87 16.68
N SER A 253 -17.20 -17.17 16.90
CA SER A 253 -18.31 -17.99 17.42
C SER A 253 -18.53 -17.78 18.93
N ASP A 254 -19.71 -18.16 19.43
CA ASP A 254 -20.06 -18.01 20.85
C ASP A 254 -19.07 -18.75 21.78
N ASP A 255 -18.61 -19.94 21.37
CA ASP A 255 -17.61 -20.72 22.11
C ASP A 255 -16.26 -20.00 22.20
N GLU A 256 -15.90 -19.28 21.13
CA GLU A 256 -14.66 -18.53 21.02
C GLU A 256 -14.70 -17.26 21.86
N VAL A 257 -15.81 -16.53 21.78
CA VAL A 257 -16.10 -15.38 22.65
C VAL A 257 -16.04 -15.80 24.11
N PHE A 258 -16.67 -16.92 24.48
CA PHE A 258 -16.65 -17.45 25.83
C PHE A 258 -15.24 -17.79 26.31
N LYS A 259 -14.43 -18.45 25.47
CA LYS A 259 -13.02 -18.76 25.78
C LYS A 259 -12.20 -17.49 25.98
N CYS A 260 -12.30 -16.52 25.09
CA CYS A 260 -11.55 -15.26 25.18
C CYS A 260 -11.91 -14.48 26.46
N ARG A 261 -13.21 -14.32 26.75
CA ARG A 261 -13.68 -13.64 27.97
C ARG A 261 -13.26 -14.38 29.25
N SER A 262 -13.30 -15.72 29.24
CA SER A 262 -12.85 -16.52 30.38
C SER A 262 -11.37 -16.31 30.70
N VAL A 263 -10.52 -16.20 29.67
CA VAL A 263 -9.10 -15.93 29.87
C VAL A 263 -8.85 -14.51 30.36
N LEU A 264 -9.59 -13.50 29.87
CA LEU A 264 -9.51 -12.12 30.36
C LEU A 264 -9.87 -12.02 31.85
N LEU A 265 -10.97 -12.66 32.26
CA LEU A 265 -11.51 -12.56 33.63
C LEU A 265 -10.76 -13.42 34.65
N TYR A 266 -10.38 -14.64 34.27
CA TYR A 266 -9.91 -15.67 35.20
C TYR A 266 -8.50 -16.17 34.93
N GLY A 267 -7.93 -15.83 33.78
CA GLY A 267 -6.67 -16.42 33.35
C GLY A 267 -6.83 -17.84 32.84
N ILE A 268 -5.76 -18.62 32.91
CA ILE A 268 -5.70 -19.97 32.35
C ILE A 268 -5.62 -20.99 33.48
N LYS A 269 -6.55 -21.96 33.46
CA LYS A 269 -6.67 -23.04 34.45
C LYS A 269 -6.89 -22.54 35.89
N GLY A 270 -7.70 -21.50 36.09
CA GLY A 270 -8.08 -21.01 37.42
C GLY A 270 -6.95 -20.31 38.20
N ILE A 271 -5.79 -20.11 37.59
CA ILE A 271 -4.73 -19.26 38.11
C ILE A 271 -5.06 -17.83 37.68
N LYS A 272 -5.51 -17.00 38.63
CA LYS A 272 -5.58 -15.54 38.44
C LYS A 272 -4.21 -15.07 38.02
N ILE A 273 -4.08 -14.67 36.77
CA ILE A 273 -2.81 -14.18 36.28
C ILE A 273 -2.62 -12.79 36.87
N LYS A 274 -1.70 -12.65 37.83
CA LYS A 274 -1.35 -11.34 38.42
C LYS A 274 -0.81 -10.36 37.37
N GLU A 275 -0.40 -10.87 36.21
CA GLU A 275 -0.07 -10.13 34.97
C GLU A 275 -0.49 -10.99 33.77
N PRO A 276 -1.51 -10.63 32.96
CA PRO A 276 -2.06 -11.50 31.91
C PRO A 276 -0.96 -12.08 31.01
N ASN A 277 -0.85 -13.42 30.97
CA ASN A 277 0.20 -14.13 30.24
C ASN A 277 -0.21 -14.21 28.74
N PRO A 278 0.34 -13.34 27.87
CA PRO A 278 -0.17 -13.10 26.51
C PRO A 278 0.22 -14.20 25.54
N TYR A 279 1.19 -15.05 25.92
CA TYR A 279 1.60 -16.23 25.17
C TYR A 279 0.47 -17.26 25.02
N LEU A 280 -0.62 -17.10 25.76
CA LEU A 280 -1.80 -17.93 25.61
C LEU A 280 -3.04 -17.15 25.23
N LEU A 281 -3.33 -15.97 25.81
CA LEU A 281 -4.54 -15.20 25.46
C LEU A 281 -4.58 -14.86 23.96
N LEU A 282 -3.47 -14.39 23.42
CA LEU A 282 -3.41 -13.87 22.07
C LEU A 282 -3.22 -14.96 21.01
N PRO A 283 -2.42 -16.02 21.25
CA PRO A 283 -2.45 -17.24 20.43
C PRO A 283 -3.75 -18.01 20.53
N VAL A 284 -4.52 -17.92 21.63
CA VAL A 284 -5.88 -18.46 21.72
C VAL A 284 -6.82 -17.61 20.87
N LEU A 285 -6.83 -16.27 21.03
CA LEU A 285 -7.57 -15.34 20.15
C LEU A 285 -7.23 -15.59 18.67
N VAL A 286 -5.95 -15.76 18.33
CA VAL A 286 -5.45 -16.03 16.97
C VAL A 286 -5.76 -17.44 16.47
N LYS A 287 -5.67 -18.48 17.30
CA LYS A 287 -6.00 -19.86 16.92
C LYS A 287 -7.49 -20.03 16.65
N ILE A 288 -8.29 -19.34 17.45
CA ILE A 288 -9.74 -19.15 17.27
C ILE A 288 -10.00 -18.51 15.89
N LEU A 289 -9.33 -17.39 15.59
CA LEU A 289 -9.46 -16.68 14.31
C LEU A 289 -8.81 -17.37 13.08
N LYS A 290 -8.20 -18.56 13.22
CA LYS A 290 -7.48 -19.28 12.14
C LYS A 290 -7.82 -20.77 12.02
N ALA A 291 -8.90 -21.25 12.64
CA ALA A 291 -9.30 -22.64 12.48
C ALA A 291 -10.13 -22.85 11.19
N GLU A 292 -9.44 -23.14 10.10
CA GLU A 292 -9.79 -24.31 9.27
C GLU A 292 -9.03 -25.53 9.80
#